data_AF-A0AAP9WQI4-F1
#
_entry.id   AF-A0AAP9WQI4-F1
#
_cell.length_a   1.000
_cell.length_b   1.000
_cell.length_c   1.000
_cell.angle_alpha   90.00
_cell.angle_beta   90.00
_cell.angle_gamma   90.00
#
_symmetry.space_group_name_H-M   'P 1'
#
loop_
_entity.id
_entity.type
_entity.pdbx_description
1 polymer ?
#
loop_
_entity_poly.entity_id
_entity_poly.type
_entity_poly.pdbx_seq_one_letter_code
_entity_poly.pdbx_strand_id
1 'polypeptide(L)'
;MSNKMKNSQELFNKVAKKYESSVAFKLAIAAIPKIGGLIDILLSTKASELSNNRIETLIQNLSRKMDQIENYKIKMSFLNSEEFYDLFVQAAIATIKTRSILKIQEYATILVSSIITEINDQFTYEDYMNVLISLTEKELIFMKAIYDELKNPADYKIISENVLLQLIERKNLPKADPNFIIGRLVSMGLITEFKADVIGYGGGVYEMTLAFRELMEAINLHVD
;
A
#
# COMPACT_ATOMS: atom_id res chain seq x y z
N MET A 1 -12.33 -32.66 -14.41
CA MET A 1 -12.24 -31.19 -14.21
C MET A 1 -13.31 -30.80 -13.19
N SER A 2 -12.88 -30.41 -11.98
CA SER A 2 -13.71 -30.31 -10.77
C SER A 2 -14.47 -28.98 -10.69
N ASN A 3 -15.62 -28.97 -10.00
CA ASN A 3 -16.50 -27.82 -9.76
C ASN A 3 -15.78 -26.55 -9.24
N LYS A 4 -14.58 -26.68 -8.67
CA LYS A 4 -13.74 -25.56 -8.20
C LYS A 4 -13.23 -24.65 -9.33
N MET A 5 -12.77 -25.21 -10.46
CA MET A 5 -12.29 -24.42 -11.61
C MET A 5 -13.40 -23.54 -12.20
N LYS A 6 -14.66 -24.00 -12.15
CA LYS A 6 -15.79 -23.24 -12.69
C LYS A 6 -16.05 -21.95 -11.91
N ASN A 7 -15.92 -21.98 -10.59
CA ASN A 7 -16.27 -20.86 -9.71
C ASN A 7 -15.23 -19.72 -9.77
N SER A 8 -13.94 -20.06 -9.84
CA SER A 8 -12.84 -19.09 -10.02
C SER A 8 -12.90 -18.44 -11.40
N GLN A 9 -13.11 -19.24 -12.44
CA GLN A 9 -13.30 -18.75 -13.80
C GLN A 9 -14.57 -17.89 -13.89
N GLU A 10 -15.64 -18.22 -13.17
CA GLU A 10 -16.86 -17.40 -13.11
C GLU A 10 -16.66 -16.06 -12.41
N LEU A 11 -16.01 -16.02 -11.23
CA LEU A 11 -15.73 -14.76 -10.54
C LEU A 11 -14.78 -13.90 -11.38
N PHE A 12 -13.73 -14.51 -11.94
CA PHE A 12 -12.81 -13.83 -12.84
C PHE A 12 -13.54 -13.31 -14.08
N ASN A 13 -14.35 -14.14 -14.76
CA ASN A 13 -15.13 -13.72 -15.90
C ASN A 13 -16.16 -12.66 -15.52
N LYS A 14 -16.75 -12.72 -14.33
CA LYS A 14 -17.70 -11.71 -13.82
C LYS A 14 -17.01 -10.38 -13.57
N VAL A 15 -15.81 -10.39 -12.98
CA VAL A 15 -14.97 -9.20 -12.80
C VAL A 15 -14.52 -8.69 -14.18
N ALA A 16 -13.90 -9.51 -15.01
CA ALA A 16 -13.45 -9.15 -16.35
C ALA A 16 -14.58 -8.63 -17.26
N LYS A 17 -15.78 -9.21 -17.16
CA LYS A 17 -16.98 -8.78 -17.90
C LYS A 17 -17.59 -7.51 -17.32
N LYS A 18 -17.46 -7.27 -16.01
CA LYS A 18 -17.84 -6.00 -15.36
C LYS A 18 -16.85 -4.87 -15.70
N TYR A 19 -15.60 -5.20 -15.99
CA TYR A 19 -14.51 -4.28 -16.35
C TYR A 19 -14.04 -4.46 -17.80
N GLU A 20 -14.94 -4.86 -18.69
CA GLU A 20 -14.63 -5.24 -20.07
C GLU A 20 -14.07 -4.07 -20.92
N SER A 21 -14.18 -2.83 -20.43
CA SER A 21 -13.74 -1.61 -21.11
C SER A 21 -12.30 -1.20 -20.82
N SER A 22 -11.63 -1.72 -19.79
CA SER A 22 -10.27 -1.29 -19.46
C SER A 22 -9.21 -2.10 -20.22
N VAL A 23 -8.73 -1.52 -21.32
CA VAL A 23 -7.63 -2.07 -22.12
C VAL A 23 -6.37 -2.30 -21.26
N ALA A 24 -6.07 -1.40 -20.32
CA ALA A 24 -4.92 -1.50 -19.42
C ALA A 24 -5.05 -2.67 -18.43
N PHE A 25 -6.24 -2.94 -17.90
CA PHE A 25 -6.49 -4.09 -17.02
C PHE A 25 -6.38 -5.42 -17.77
N LYS A 26 -6.91 -5.49 -19.00
CA LYS A 26 -6.76 -6.66 -19.87
C LYS A 26 -5.29 -6.92 -20.20
N LEU A 27 -4.52 -5.88 -20.48
CA LEU A 27 -3.08 -5.99 -20.73
C LEU A 27 -2.32 -6.42 -19.47
N ALA A 28 -2.59 -5.83 -18.30
CA ALA A 28 -1.94 -6.20 -17.05
C ALA A 28 -2.21 -7.66 -16.67
N ILE A 29 -3.45 -8.12 -16.81
CA ILE A 29 -3.82 -9.51 -16.52
C ILE A 29 -3.28 -10.48 -17.57
N ALA A 30 -3.31 -10.12 -18.85
CA ALA A 30 -2.80 -10.97 -19.93
C ALA A 30 -1.27 -11.03 -19.96
N ALA A 31 -0.60 -9.98 -19.46
CA ALA A 31 0.85 -9.88 -19.43
C ALA A 31 1.47 -10.79 -18.36
N ILE A 32 0.76 -11.08 -17.27
CA ILE A 32 1.32 -11.87 -16.17
C ILE A 32 0.94 -13.35 -16.32
N PRO A 33 1.88 -14.24 -16.74
CA PRO A 33 1.59 -15.65 -16.87
C PRO A 33 1.22 -16.23 -15.49
N LYS A 34 0.23 -17.13 -15.44
CA LYS A 34 -0.16 -17.91 -14.23
C LYS A 34 -0.85 -17.15 -13.08
N ILE A 35 -1.09 -15.84 -13.13
CA ILE A 35 -1.91 -15.16 -12.08
C ILE A 35 -3.32 -15.74 -11.98
N GLY A 36 -3.90 -16.17 -13.11
CA GLY A 36 -5.18 -16.89 -13.08
C GLY A 36 -5.14 -18.15 -12.21
N GLY A 37 -4.00 -18.85 -12.16
CA GLY A 37 -3.78 -20.00 -11.28
C GLY A 37 -3.56 -19.63 -9.82
N LEU A 38 -2.94 -18.49 -9.52
CA LEU A 38 -2.80 -17.98 -8.16
C LEU A 38 -4.12 -17.51 -7.57
N ILE A 39 -4.93 -16.80 -8.36
CA ILE A 39 -6.30 -16.44 -8.00
C ILE A 39 -7.08 -17.73 -7.72
N ASP A 40 -6.90 -18.78 -8.54
CA ASP A 40 -7.52 -20.08 -8.30
C ASP A 40 -7.03 -20.74 -6.99
N ILE A 41 -5.74 -20.70 -6.65
CA ILE A 41 -5.21 -21.25 -5.39
C ILE A 41 -5.74 -20.46 -4.18
N LEU A 42 -5.73 -19.13 -4.23
CA LEU A 42 -6.19 -18.28 -3.15
C LEU A 42 -7.71 -18.40 -2.93
N LEU A 43 -8.51 -18.53 -4.00
CA LEU A 43 -9.97 -18.68 -3.94
C LEU A 43 -10.43 -20.14 -3.72
N SER A 44 -9.58 -21.14 -3.97
CA SER A 44 -9.90 -22.57 -3.77
C SER A 44 -9.59 -23.09 -2.37
N THR A 45 -8.86 -22.30 -1.56
CA THR A 45 -8.86 -22.49 -0.10
C THR A 45 -10.28 -22.25 0.43
N LYS A 46 -10.62 -22.83 1.59
CA LYS A 46 -11.94 -22.74 2.29
C LYS A 46 -12.36 -21.31 2.69
N ALA A 47 -11.91 -20.29 1.98
CA ALA A 47 -12.10 -18.89 2.28
C ALA A 47 -13.59 -18.53 2.11
N SER A 48 -14.18 -17.99 3.16
CA SER A 48 -15.57 -17.54 3.20
C SER A 48 -15.83 -16.44 2.17
N GLU A 49 -17.11 -16.17 1.88
CA GLU A 49 -17.57 -15.03 1.06
C GLU A 49 -16.83 -13.71 1.37
N LEU A 50 -16.42 -13.52 2.64
CA LEU A 50 -15.63 -12.39 3.10
C LEU A 50 -14.27 -12.25 2.41
N SER A 51 -13.53 -13.34 2.22
CA SER A 51 -12.23 -13.30 1.55
C SER A 51 -12.37 -13.01 0.06
N ASN A 52 -13.42 -13.54 -0.57
CA ASN A 52 -13.74 -13.26 -1.96
C ASN A 52 -14.05 -11.77 -2.16
N ASN A 53 -14.84 -11.18 -1.27
CA ASN A 53 -15.16 -9.75 -1.31
C ASN A 53 -13.91 -8.86 -1.15
N ARG A 54 -12.95 -9.27 -0.32
CA ARG A 54 -11.67 -8.55 -0.12
C ARG A 54 -10.78 -8.62 -1.36
N ILE A 55 -10.64 -9.81 -1.96
CA ILE A 55 -9.89 -9.95 -3.22
C ILE A 55 -10.56 -9.17 -4.34
N GLU A 56 -11.89 -9.23 -4.45
CA GLU A 56 -12.62 -8.40 -5.42
C GLU A 56 -12.30 -6.92 -5.19
N THR A 57 -12.30 -6.45 -3.94
CA THR A 57 -11.94 -5.07 -3.62
C THR A 57 -10.51 -4.71 -4.05
N LEU A 58 -9.53 -5.58 -3.87
CA LEU A 58 -8.15 -5.36 -4.36
C LEU A 58 -8.14 -5.19 -5.88
N ILE A 59 -8.75 -6.14 -6.59
CA ILE A 59 -8.78 -6.15 -8.06
C ILE A 59 -9.51 -4.93 -8.62
N GLN A 60 -10.61 -4.50 -7.99
CA GLN A 60 -11.33 -3.28 -8.37
C GLN A 60 -10.47 -2.02 -8.20
N ASN A 61 -9.72 -1.93 -7.09
CA ASN A 61 -8.82 -0.80 -6.87
C ASN A 61 -7.66 -0.78 -7.87
N LEU A 62 -7.09 -1.96 -8.18
CA LEU A 62 -6.06 -2.10 -9.21
C LEU A 62 -6.59 -1.66 -10.57
N SER A 63 -7.74 -2.17 -11.02
CA SER A 63 -8.31 -1.79 -12.33
C SER A 63 -8.52 -0.28 -12.41
N ARG A 64 -9.16 0.32 -11.40
CA ARG A 64 -9.44 1.76 -11.39
C ARG A 64 -8.17 2.60 -11.50
N LYS A 65 -7.10 2.20 -10.80
CA LYS A 65 -5.81 2.91 -10.85
C LYS A 65 -5.11 2.70 -12.19
N MET A 66 -5.13 1.48 -12.72
CA MET A 66 -4.57 1.17 -14.05
C MET A 66 -5.25 1.95 -15.17
N ASP A 67 -6.56 2.19 -15.06
CA ASP A 67 -7.34 2.94 -16.06
C ASP A 67 -6.93 4.41 -16.19
N GLN A 68 -6.25 4.94 -15.17
CA GLN A 68 -5.75 6.31 -15.15
C GLN A 68 -4.34 6.39 -15.75
N ILE A 69 -3.65 5.27 -15.95
CA ILE A 69 -2.25 5.25 -16.35
C ILE A 69 -2.13 5.14 -17.86
N GLU A 70 -1.37 6.05 -18.45
CA GLU A 70 -1.00 5.95 -19.86
C GLU A 70 -0.05 4.76 -20.07
N ASN A 71 -0.36 3.91 -21.06
CA ASN A 71 0.37 2.65 -21.29
C ASN A 71 1.90 2.79 -21.38
N TYR A 72 2.41 3.91 -21.88
CA TYR A 72 3.86 4.13 -22.02
C TYR A 72 4.59 4.31 -20.67
N LYS A 73 3.86 4.64 -19.60
CA LYS A 73 4.41 4.74 -18.23
C LYS A 73 4.62 3.36 -17.59
N ILE A 74 4.03 2.31 -18.16
CA ILE A 74 4.09 0.95 -17.62
C ILE A 74 5.43 0.30 -17.98
N LYS A 75 6.20 -0.07 -16.95
CA LYS A 75 7.44 -0.83 -17.05
C LYS A 75 7.12 -2.31 -17.32
N MET A 76 6.83 -2.62 -18.58
CA MET A 76 6.47 -3.98 -19.00
C MET A 76 7.51 -5.05 -18.65
N SER A 77 8.80 -4.69 -18.56
CA SER A 77 9.86 -5.61 -18.13
C SER A 77 9.69 -6.04 -16.68
N PHE A 78 9.39 -5.10 -15.77
CA PHE A 78 9.15 -5.39 -14.36
C PHE A 78 7.81 -6.09 -14.16
N LEU A 79 6.74 -5.64 -14.83
CA LEU A 79 5.41 -6.28 -14.76
C LEU A 79 5.46 -7.79 -15.10
N ASN A 80 6.37 -8.19 -15.99
CA ASN A 80 6.56 -9.58 -16.43
C ASN A 80 7.64 -10.34 -15.64
N SER A 81 8.18 -9.76 -14.57
CA SER A 81 9.27 -10.33 -13.80
C SER A 81 8.78 -11.20 -12.63
N GLU A 82 9.68 -12.00 -12.06
CA GLU A 82 9.39 -12.84 -10.88
C GLU A 82 9.16 -11.96 -9.65
N GLU A 83 9.89 -10.86 -9.55
CA GLU A 83 9.79 -9.88 -8.47
C GLU A 83 8.39 -9.24 -8.41
N PHE A 84 7.81 -8.86 -9.57
CA PHE A 84 6.43 -8.36 -9.56
C PHE A 84 5.43 -9.45 -9.17
N TYR A 85 5.66 -10.67 -9.62
CA TYR A 85 4.81 -11.81 -9.27
C TYR A 85 4.79 -12.07 -7.76
N ASP A 86 5.95 -12.05 -7.10
CA ASP A 86 6.06 -12.24 -5.65
C ASP A 86 5.40 -11.10 -4.87
N LEU A 87 5.61 -9.84 -5.29
CA LEU A 87 4.93 -8.68 -4.73
C LEU A 87 3.39 -8.79 -4.85
N PHE A 88 2.89 -9.26 -6.00
CA PHE A 88 1.46 -9.49 -6.20
C PHE A 88 0.90 -10.57 -5.27
N VAL A 89 1.61 -11.69 -5.12
CA VAL A 89 1.22 -12.78 -4.21
C VAL A 89 1.18 -12.28 -2.77
N GLN A 90 2.19 -11.52 -2.35
CA GLN A 90 2.26 -10.92 -1.02
C GLN A 90 1.06 -10.02 -0.74
N ALA A 91 0.73 -9.12 -1.68
CA ALA A 91 -0.44 -8.23 -1.58
C ALA A 91 -1.77 -9.00 -1.51
N ALA A 92 -1.92 -10.06 -2.32
CA ALA A 92 -3.13 -10.86 -2.35
C ALA A 92 -3.33 -11.65 -1.03
N ILE A 93 -2.27 -12.25 -0.49
CA ILE A 93 -2.31 -12.94 0.81
C ILE A 93 -2.62 -11.94 1.93
N ALA A 94 -1.99 -10.76 1.92
CA ALA A 94 -2.24 -9.70 2.89
C ALA A 94 -3.69 -9.21 2.84
N THR A 95 -4.26 -9.10 1.64
CA THR A 95 -5.65 -8.70 1.39
C THR A 95 -6.64 -9.66 2.05
N ILE A 96 -6.42 -10.97 1.92
CA ILE A 96 -7.30 -11.98 2.53
C ILE A 96 -7.28 -11.88 4.06
N LYS A 97 -6.11 -11.55 4.63
CA LYS A 97 -5.88 -11.51 6.08
C LYS A 97 -6.31 -10.20 6.75
N THR A 98 -6.58 -9.13 6.01
CA THR A 98 -6.95 -7.82 6.59
C THR A 98 -8.44 -7.55 6.53
N ARG A 99 -8.99 -6.88 7.54
CA ARG A 99 -10.36 -6.31 7.51
C ARG A 99 -10.40 -4.85 7.05
N SER A 100 -9.24 -4.21 6.88
CA SER A 100 -9.13 -2.79 6.55
C SER A 100 -9.23 -2.58 5.05
N ILE A 101 -10.28 -1.89 4.61
CA ILE A 101 -10.44 -1.50 3.21
C ILE A 101 -9.38 -0.49 2.80
N LEU A 102 -9.02 0.45 3.70
CA LEU A 102 -7.95 1.41 3.47
C LEU A 102 -6.64 0.69 3.13
N LYS A 103 -6.26 -0.32 3.90
CA LYS A 103 -5.03 -1.09 3.62
C LYS A 103 -5.10 -1.82 2.26
N ILE A 104 -6.25 -2.40 1.91
CA ILE A 104 -6.43 -3.05 0.60
C ILE A 104 -6.25 -2.05 -0.54
N GLN A 105 -6.73 -0.81 -0.37
CA GLN A 105 -6.50 0.26 -1.33
C GLN A 105 -5.02 0.59 -1.48
N GLU A 106 -4.27 0.67 -0.38
CA GLU A 106 -2.83 0.97 -0.44
C GLU A 106 -2.00 -0.18 -0.99
N TYR A 107 -2.39 -1.45 -0.76
CA TYR A 107 -1.74 -2.57 -1.43
C TYR A 107 -1.89 -2.46 -2.95
N ALA A 108 -3.07 -2.08 -3.44
CA ALA A 108 -3.27 -1.80 -4.86
C ALA A 108 -2.43 -0.60 -5.34
N THR A 109 -2.30 0.45 -4.51
CA THR A 109 -1.44 1.59 -4.86
C THR A 109 0.03 1.19 -5.00
N ILE A 110 0.56 0.37 -4.09
CA ILE A 110 1.95 -0.11 -4.18
C ILE A 110 2.17 -0.95 -5.45
N LEU A 111 1.27 -1.88 -5.76
CA LEU A 111 1.37 -2.70 -6.97
C LEU A 111 1.36 -1.85 -8.25
N VAL A 112 0.59 -0.77 -8.26
CA VAL A 112 0.56 0.17 -9.38
C VAL A 112 1.84 1.00 -9.43
N SER A 113 2.29 1.52 -8.29
CA SER A 113 3.51 2.32 -8.19
C SER A 113 4.72 1.53 -8.66
N SER A 114 4.80 0.25 -8.30
CA SER A 114 5.93 -0.61 -8.64
C SER A 114 6.17 -0.76 -10.14
N ILE A 115 5.12 -0.61 -10.96
CA ILE A 115 5.23 -0.73 -12.41
C ILE A 115 5.33 0.63 -13.13
N ILE A 116 5.30 1.77 -12.42
CA ILE A 116 5.38 3.11 -13.04
C ILE A 116 6.48 4.01 -12.45
N THR A 117 6.80 3.88 -11.16
CA THR A 117 7.78 4.73 -10.47
C THR A 117 9.04 3.95 -10.14
N GLU A 118 10.20 4.60 -10.29
CA GLU A 118 11.45 4.12 -9.66
C GLU A 118 11.48 4.60 -8.21
N ILE A 119 12.10 3.82 -7.34
CA ILE A 119 12.38 4.17 -5.93
C ILE A 119 13.90 4.15 -5.73
N ASN A 120 14.39 4.72 -4.63
CA ASN A 120 15.80 4.63 -4.29
C ASN A 120 16.27 3.17 -4.17
N ASP A 121 17.50 2.91 -4.55
CA ASP A 121 18.14 1.59 -4.55
C ASP A 121 18.34 0.98 -3.15
N GLN A 122 18.13 1.75 -2.08
CA GLN A 122 18.14 1.26 -0.71
C GLN A 122 16.90 0.47 -0.32
N PHE A 123 15.80 0.56 -1.08
CA PHE A 123 14.52 -0.07 -0.73
C PHE A 123 13.90 -0.79 -1.93
N THR A 124 13.01 -1.72 -1.62
CA THR A 124 12.16 -2.40 -2.59
C THR A 124 10.68 -2.12 -2.33
N TYR A 125 9.84 -2.30 -3.35
CA TYR A 125 8.38 -2.23 -3.13
C TYR A 125 7.88 -3.34 -2.20
N GLU A 126 8.62 -4.44 -2.06
CA GLU A 126 8.34 -5.49 -1.08
C GLU A 126 8.58 -5.00 0.36
N ASP A 127 9.63 -4.20 0.60
CA ASP A 127 9.88 -3.56 1.90
C ASP A 127 8.71 -2.65 2.28
N TYR A 128 8.25 -1.83 1.33
CA TYR A 128 7.09 -0.95 1.52
C TYR A 128 5.80 -1.74 1.75
N MET A 129 5.59 -2.83 1.01
CA MET A 129 4.46 -3.72 1.22
C MET A 129 4.52 -4.36 2.62
N ASN A 130 5.69 -4.79 3.08
CA ASN A 130 5.90 -5.35 4.42
C ASN A 130 5.55 -4.33 5.52
N VAL A 131 6.00 -3.07 5.36
CA VAL A 131 5.62 -1.98 6.26
C VAL A 131 4.10 -1.82 6.28
N LEU A 132 3.45 -1.68 5.13
CA LEU A 132 1.98 -1.55 5.05
C LEU A 132 1.27 -2.74 5.70
N ILE A 133 1.73 -3.96 5.49
CA ILE A 133 1.16 -5.16 6.11
C ILE A 133 1.26 -5.09 7.63
N SER A 134 2.37 -4.59 8.17
CA SER A 134 2.62 -4.49 9.62
C SER A 134 1.81 -3.38 10.31
N LEU A 135 1.40 -2.34 9.57
CA LEU A 135 0.65 -1.21 10.12
C LEU A 135 -0.80 -1.60 10.44
N THR A 136 -1.31 -1.07 11.54
CA THR A 136 -2.75 -0.98 11.78
C THR A 136 -3.37 0.10 10.89
N GLU A 137 -4.68 0.03 10.68
CA GLU A 137 -5.41 1.09 9.94
C GLU A 137 -5.22 2.47 10.60
N LYS A 138 -5.21 2.53 11.94
CA LYS A 138 -4.97 3.77 12.68
C LYS A 138 -3.57 4.33 12.40
N GLU A 139 -2.53 3.51 12.52
CA GLU A 139 -1.15 3.94 12.27
C GLU A 139 -0.98 4.45 10.83
N LEU A 140 -1.61 3.80 9.85
CA LEU A 140 -1.62 4.27 8.46
C LEU A 140 -2.30 5.64 8.29
N ILE A 141 -3.43 5.87 8.97
CA ILE A 141 -4.11 7.19 8.99
C ILE A 141 -3.18 8.25 9.58
N PHE A 142 -2.50 7.94 10.70
CA PHE A 142 -1.53 8.85 11.30
C PHE A 142 -0.36 9.14 10.37
N MET A 143 0.21 8.13 9.70
CA MET A 143 1.30 8.33 8.75
C MET A 143 0.91 9.27 7.61
N LYS A 144 -0.27 9.07 7.00
CA LYS A 144 -0.82 9.97 5.98
C LYS A 144 -0.97 11.40 6.51
N ALA A 145 -1.56 11.55 7.70
CA ALA A 145 -1.78 12.86 8.31
C ALA A 145 -0.47 13.61 8.64
N ILE A 146 0.54 12.88 9.13
CA ILE A 146 1.90 13.37 9.41
C ILE A 146 2.55 13.81 8.10
N TYR A 147 2.53 12.96 7.07
CA TYR A 147 3.09 13.28 5.77
C TYR A 147 2.46 14.53 5.18
N ASP A 148 1.13 14.64 5.19
CA ASP A 148 0.43 15.79 4.64
C ASP A 148 0.75 17.09 5.39
N GLU A 149 0.94 17.03 6.70
CA GLU A 149 1.35 18.19 7.50
C GLU A 149 2.80 18.57 7.22
N LEU A 150 3.67 17.58 7.05
CA LEU A 150 5.11 17.76 6.99
C LEU A 150 5.69 17.58 5.59
N LYS A 151 4.92 17.53 4.51
CA LYS A 151 5.50 17.42 3.16
C LYS A 151 6.07 18.74 2.66
N ASN A 152 5.57 19.89 3.13
CA ASN A 152 6.04 21.21 2.69
C ASN A 152 7.44 21.55 3.22
N PRO A 153 8.49 21.74 2.38
CA PRO A 153 9.88 21.93 2.81
C PRO A 153 10.13 23.14 3.71
N ALA A 154 9.23 24.13 3.72
CA ALA A 154 9.38 25.36 4.50
C ALA A 154 9.09 25.18 6.01
N ASP A 155 8.37 24.13 6.39
CA ASP A 155 8.07 23.85 7.79
C ASP A 155 9.26 23.09 8.39
N TYR A 156 9.87 23.58 9.48
CA TYR A 156 10.91 22.83 10.19
C TYR A 156 10.26 21.56 10.80
N LYS A 157 10.57 20.38 10.25
CA LYS A 157 9.71 19.18 10.33
C LYS A 157 10.02 18.32 11.53
N ILE A 158 9.43 18.67 12.65
CA ILE A 158 9.53 17.90 13.88
C ILE A 158 8.20 17.18 14.13
N ILE A 159 8.29 15.86 14.31
CA ILE A 159 7.24 15.02 14.87
C ILE A 159 7.47 14.98 16.38
N SER A 160 6.46 15.33 17.16
CA SER A 160 6.48 15.24 18.63
C SER A 160 5.10 14.88 19.15
N GLU A 161 5.01 14.51 20.43
CA GLU A 161 3.72 14.24 21.10
C GLU A 161 2.73 15.39 20.89
N ASN A 162 3.15 16.62 21.12
CA ASN A 162 2.30 17.82 20.97
C ASN A 162 1.79 18.00 19.54
N VAL A 163 2.63 17.74 18.53
CA VAL A 163 2.23 17.82 17.12
C VAL A 163 1.17 16.76 16.81
N LEU A 164 1.34 15.53 17.32
CA LEU A 164 0.34 14.48 17.12
C LEU A 164 -0.98 14.79 17.84
N LEU A 165 -0.95 15.33 19.06
CA LEU A 165 -2.15 15.76 19.77
C LEU A 165 -2.90 16.85 18.98
N GLN A 166 -2.19 17.85 18.47
CA GLN A 166 -2.77 18.89 17.63
C GLN A 166 -3.36 18.33 16.32
N LEU A 167 -2.69 17.36 15.69
CA LEU A 167 -3.20 16.69 14.50
C LEU A 167 -4.49 15.90 14.80
N ILE A 168 -4.55 15.22 15.95
CA ILE A 168 -5.75 14.50 16.39
C ILE A 168 -6.93 15.45 16.48
N GLU A 169 -6.75 16.59 17.14
CA GLU A 169 -7.81 17.59 17.31
C GLU A 169 -8.19 18.26 15.98
N ARG A 170 -7.20 18.77 15.24
CA ARG A 170 -7.43 19.55 14.02
C ARG A 170 -8.02 18.73 12.87
N LYS A 171 -7.54 17.49 12.68
CA LYS A 171 -7.95 16.61 11.58
C LYS A 171 -8.98 15.56 12.01
N ASN A 172 -9.48 15.62 13.25
CA ASN A 172 -10.42 14.66 13.84
C ASN A 172 -9.94 13.21 13.65
N LEU A 173 -8.66 12.96 13.94
CA LEU A 173 -8.06 11.63 13.76
C LEU A 173 -8.56 10.65 14.82
N PRO A 174 -8.48 9.33 14.57
CA PRO A 174 -8.82 8.35 15.59
C PRO A 174 -8.02 8.57 16.88
N LYS A 175 -8.69 8.53 18.03
CA LYS A 175 -8.01 8.59 19.33
C LYS A 175 -6.95 7.48 19.43
N ALA A 176 -5.74 7.89 19.76
CA ALA A 176 -4.58 7.06 19.99
C ALA A 176 -3.64 7.75 20.99
N ASP A 177 -2.83 6.95 21.68
CA ASP A 177 -1.71 7.46 22.46
C ASP A 177 -0.60 7.90 21.50
N PRO A 178 -0.20 9.19 21.47
CA PRO A 178 0.87 9.67 20.61
C PRO A 178 2.19 8.94 20.78
N ASN A 179 2.57 8.61 22.03
CA ASN A 179 3.84 7.95 22.32
C ASN A 179 3.85 6.51 21.82
N PHE A 180 2.69 5.84 21.84
CA PHE A 180 2.53 4.54 21.20
C PHE A 180 2.73 4.63 19.68
N ILE A 181 2.09 5.61 19.01
CA ILE A 181 2.25 5.80 17.56
C ILE A 181 3.70 6.12 17.21
N ILE A 182 4.34 7.04 17.91
CA ILE A 182 5.75 7.40 17.72
C ILE A 182 6.63 6.17 17.90
N GLY A 183 6.49 5.43 19.01
CA GLY A 183 7.28 4.24 19.28
C GLY A 183 7.14 3.17 18.18
N ARG A 184 5.92 3.00 17.64
CA ARG A 184 5.67 2.10 16.51
C ARG A 184 6.37 2.55 15.24
N LEU A 185 6.27 3.83 14.87
CA LEU A 185 6.94 4.37 13.69
C LEU A 185 8.47 4.32 13.81
N VAL A 186 9.02 4.58 14.99
CA VAL A 186 10.46 4.40 15.29
C VAL A 186 10.87 2.95 15.12
N SER A 187 10.10 2.00 15.66
CA SER A 187 10.41 0.56 15.56
C SER A 187 10.41 0.02 14.12
N MET A 188 9.69 0.69 13.22
CA MET A 188 9.65 0.37 11.79
C MET A 188 10.72 1.13 10.98
N GLY A 189 11.52 2.01 11.61
CA GLY A 189 12.51 2.84 10.92
C GLY A 189 11.90 3.96 10.06
N LEU A 190 10.62 4.28 10.27
CA LEU A 190 9.91 5.30 9.49
C LEU A 190 10.16 6.72 10.03
N ILE A 191 10.42 6.83 11.32
CA ILE A 191 10.87 8.09 11.92
C ILE A 191 12.11 7.83 12.75
N THR A 192 12.99 8.82 12.85
CA THR A 192 14.18 8.76 13.70
C THR A 192 14.18 9.93 14.66
N GLU A 193 14.70 9.70 15.87
CA GLU A 193 14.87 10.79 16.82
C GLU A 193 15.93 11.75 16.31
N PHE A 194 15.62 13.04 16.35
CA PHE A 194 16.56 14.10 16.03
C PHE A 194 17.62 14.15 17.14
N LYS A 195 18.86 13.86 16.79
CA LYS A 195 20.00 13.98 17.70
C LYS A 195 20.72 15.29 17.40
N ALA A 196 20.32 16.35 18.09
CA ALA A 196 21.12 17.56 18.13
C ALA A 196 22.22 17.37 19.19
N ASP A 197 23.48 17.66 18.85
CA ASP A 197 24.60 17.75 19.82
C ASP A 197 24.45 18.98 20.76
N VAL A 198 23.23 19.27 21.20
CA VAL A 198 22.89 20.44 21.99
C VAL A 198 22.78 20.04 23.46
N ILE A 199 23.68 20.59 24.27
CA ILE A 199 23.65 20.49 25.73
C ILE A 199 22.26 20.96 26.22
N GLY A 200 21.50 20.04 26.84
CA GLY A 200 20.16 20.31 27.34
C GLY A 200 18.99 19.75 26.51
N TYR A 201 19.26 19.00 25.44
CA TYR A 201 18.21 18.31 24.68
C TYR A 201 17.58 17.18 25.51
N GLY A 202 16.26 17.29 25.75
CA GLY A 202 15.49 16.35 26.57
C GLY A 202 14.90 15.15 25.81
N GLY A 203 15.19 15.00 24.52
CA GLY A 203 14.59 13.96 23.67
C GLY A 203 13.18 14.31 23.16
N GLY A 204 12.58 13.38 22.42
CA GLY A 204 11.14 13.42 22.09
C GLY A 204 10.76 14.22 20.83
N VAL A 205 11.74 14.51 19.98
CA VAL A 205 11.58 15.17 18.68
C VAL A 205 12.11 14.25 17.59
N TYR A 206 11.29 14.00 16.57
CA TYR A 206 11.56 13.03 15.51
C TYR A 206 11.43 13.65 14.12
N GLU A 207 12.05 13.04 13.12
CA GLU A 207 11.92 13.41 11.71
C GLU A 207 11.55 12.21 10.84
N MET A 208 10.92 12.47 9.69
CA MET A 208 10.62 11.43 8.70
C MET A 208 11.91 10.95 8.04
N THR A 209 12.14 9.63 8.06
CA THR A 209 13.25 9.02 7.32
C THR A 209 13.00 9.03 5.81
N LEU A 210 14.01 8.71 5.01
CA LEU A 210 13.84 8.51 3.57
C LEU A 210 12.79 7.44 3.27
N ALA A 211 12.84 6.31 3.99
CA ALA A 211 11.86 5.22 3.86
C ALA A 211 10.42 5.69 4.06
N PHE A 212 10.15 6.54 5.05
CA PHE A 212 8.82 7.11 5.26
C PHE A 212 8.41 7.97 4.08
N ARG A 213 9.28 8.86 3.61
CA ARG A 213 8.95 9.78 2.50
C ARG A 213 8.63 9.01 1.23
N GLU A 214 9.49 8.07 0.85
CA GLU A 214 9.31 7.29 -0.38
C GLU A 214 8.10 6.36 -0.31
N LEU A 215 7.87 5.69 0.83
CA LEU A 215 6.64 4.92 1.03
C LEU A 215 5.40 5.82 0.86
N MET A 216 5.41 7.01 1.46
CA MET A 216 4.30 7.95 1.38
C MET A 216 4.09 8.49 -0.04
N GLU A 217 5.17 8.74 -0.78
CA GLU A 217 5.11 9.12 -2.20
C GLU A 217 4.54 7.99 -3.05
N ALA A 218 4.98 6.75 -2.82
CA ALA A 218 4.43 5.58 -3.49
C ALA A 218 2.93 5.41 -3.22
N ILE A 219 2.45 5.58 -1.98
CA ILE A 219 1.01 5.41 -1.68
C ILE A 219 0.15 6.66 -1.93
N ASN A 220 0.74 7.83 -2.13
CA ASN A 220 0.03 9.06 -2.50
C ASN A 220 0.07 9.35 -4.00
N LEU A 221 0.39 8.34 -4.82
CA LEU A 221 0.54 8.49 -6.25
C LEU A 221 -0.67 9.20 -6.88
N HIS A 222 -0.42 10.43 -7.32
CA HIS A 222 -1.35 11.19 -8.14
C HIS A 222 -1.15 10.70 -9.58
N VAL A 223 -2.16 10.02 -10.11
CA VAL A 223 -2.22 9.76 -11.54
C VAL A 223 -2.83 11.02 -12.15
N ASP A 224 -1.98 11.88 -12.71
CA ASP A 224 -2.39 13.07 -13.48
C ASP A 224 -3.21 12.68 -14.71
#